data_AF-A0A920KAL3-F1
#
_entry.id   AF-A0A920KAL3-F1
#
_cell.length_a   1.000
_cell.length_b   1.000
_cell.length_c   1.000
_cell.angle_alpha   90.00
_cell.angle_beta   90.00
_cell.angle_gamma   90.00
#
_symmetry.space_group_name_H-M   'P 1'
#
loop_
_entity.id
_entity.type
_entity.pdbx_description
1 polymer ?
#
loop_
_entity_poly.entity_id
_entity_poly.type
_entity_poly.pdbx_seq_one_letter_code
_entity_poly.pdbx_strand_id
1 'polypeptide(L)'
;MIIRIIFPPQTKHGHQSVLFGGNNYNRQVNFALENEAKLDRNIQKALENRAFAEPPPWGDIIGITRPRAGPHGIILLNGKILTKWGDIYRPDITFSVAKSFLSICAGLLLDDGLIPSFDDPIKSLSTTVDLIALKNKDITWRQMLQMTSEWHGELWGKPDQIDHNRDQNDPTQRQHGQRRTETIKKPGTYWEYNDVRVNRLSLALPRVAKQPLPDLLKERIMDPINASQTWEWHGYENSWINLGGRQMQSVSGGSHWGGGLFINSLDRGA
;
A
#
# COMPACT_ATOMS: atom_id res chain seq x y z
N MET A 1 -3.67 5.79 0.52
CA MET A 1 -3.99 7.23 0.51
C MET A 1 -3.26 7.87 -0.66
N ILE A 2 -3.91 7.94 -1.83
CA ILE A 2 -3.46 8.79 -2.93
C ILE A 2 -3.90 10.20 -2.52
N ILE A 3 -2.96 11.11 -2.27
CA ILE A 3 -3.31 12.51 -2.05
C ILE A 3 -3.72 13.08 -3.41
N ARG A 4 -5.01 12.94 -3.74
CA ARG A 4 -5.67 13.81 -4.72
C ARG A 4 -5.83 15.16 -4.04
N ILE A 5 -5.06 16.15 -4.46
CA ILE A 5 -5.35 17.55 -4.13
C ILE A 5 -6.62 17.90 -4.93
N ILE A 6 -7.79 17.79 -4.30
CA ILE A 6 -9.05 18.22 -4.87
C ILE A 6 -9.13 19.75 -4.72
N PHE A 7 -9.02 20.48 -5.82
CA PHE A 7 -9.39 21.89 -5.84
C PHE A 7 -10.93 22.02 -5.90
N PRO A 8 -11.54 22.97 -5.16
CA PRO A 8 -13.00 23.15 -5.14
C PRO A 8 -13.54 23.51 -6.54
N PRO A 9 -14.81 23.17 -6.84
CA PRO A 9 -15.38 23.37 -8.16
C PRO A 9 -15.43 24.87 -8.50
N GLN A 10 -14.87 25.23 -9.64
CA GLN A 10 -15.02 26.57 -10.20
C GLN A 10 -16.48 26.79 -10.56
N THR A 11 -17.08 27.83 -9.99
CA THR A 11 -18.38 28.35 -10.43
C THR A 11 -18.25 28.87 -11.86
N LYS A 12 -19.21 28.48 -12.71
CA LYS A 12 -19.30 28.85 -14.13
C LYS A 12 -19.32 30.37 -14.27
N HIS A 13 -18.42 30.95 -15.08
CA HIS A 13 -18.73 31.96 -16.12
C HIS A 13 -17.46 32.32 -16.91
N GLY A 14 -17.59 32.32 -18.24
CA GLY A 14 -16.76 33.12 -19.17
C GLY A 14 -15.49 32.44 -19.68
N HIS A 15 -15.47 32.13 -20.98
CA HIS A 15 -14.22 31.95 -21.73
C HIS A 15 -13.42 33.27 -21.69
N GLN A 16 -12.48 33.38 -20.76
CA GLN A 16 -11.31 34.23 -20.91
C GLN A 16 -10.10 33.33 -21.10
N SER A 17 -9.38 33.54 -22.20
CA SER A 17 -8.02 33.07 -22.37
C SER A 17 -7.16 33.64 -21.25
N VAL A 18 -6.97 32.87 -20.18
CA VAL A 18 -6.02 33.20 -19.12
C VAL A 18 -4.63 33.04 -19.71
N LEU A 19 -4.03 34.17 -20.07
CA LEU A 19 -2.59 34.29 -20.27
C LEU A 19 -1.92 33.74 -19.00
N PHE A 20 -1.18 32.64 -19.13
CA PHE A 20 -0.40 32.04 -18.03
C PHE A 20 0.75 32.97 -17.64
N GLY A 21 0.43 34.01 -16.86
CA GLY A 21 1.40 34.78 -16.10
C GLY A 21 2.10 33.87 -15.08
N GLY A 22 3.40 34.05 -14.88
CA GLY A 22 4.29 33.17 -14.12
C GLY A 22 3.72 32.71 -12.77
N ASN A 23 3.20 31.48 -12.73
CA ASN A 23 2.72 30.88 -11.48
C ASN A 23 3.92 30.41 -10.66
N ASN A 24 4.26 31.16 -9.63
CA ASN A 24 5.22 30.75 -8.64
C ASN A 24 4.54 29.78 -7.65
N TYR A 25 4.90 28.48 -7.71
CA TYR A 25 4.36 27.43 -6.84
C TYR A 25 5.03 27.37 -5.45
N ASN A 26 5.81 28.39 -5.07
CA ASN A 26 6.52 28.44 -3.78
C ASN A 26 5.59 28.27 -2.58
N ARG A 27 4.34 28.77 -2.63
CA ARG A 27 3.39 28.60 -1.51
C ARG A 27 3.06 27.13 -1.27
N GLN A 28 2.77 26.38 -2.32
CA GLN A 28 2.45 24.95 -2.25
C GLN A 28 3.67 24.13 -1.83
N VAL A 29 4.85 24.48 -2.36
CA VAL A 29 6.11 23.85 -1.96
C VAL A 29 6.40 24.11 -0.49
N ASN A 30 6.36 25.36 -0.03
CA ASN A 30 6.58 25.71 1.38
C ASN A 30 5.58 25.01 2.30
N PHE A 31 4.30 24.95 1.92
CA PHE A 31 3.31 24.19 2.67
C PHE A 31 3.72 22.71 2.80
N ALA A 32 4.17 22.06 1.73
CA ALA A 32 4.63 20.67 1.79
C ALA A 32 5.89 20.49 2.65
N LEU A 33 6.83 21.43 2.62
CA LEU A 33 8.05 21.41 3.43
C LEU A 33 7.74 21.61 4.92
N GLU A 34 6.86 22.57 5.25
CA GLU A 34 6.47 22.92 6.62
C GLU A 34 5.59 21.85 7.28
N ASN A 35 4.87 21.06 6.48
CA ASN A 35 3.99 19.97 6.94
C ASN A 35 4.59 18.58 6.70
N GLU A 36 5.93 18.47 6.68
CA GLU A 36 6.60 17.18 6.60
C GLU A 36 6.17 16.26 7.76
N ALA A 37 6.06 14.95 7.47
CA ALA A 37 5.81 13.95 8.50
C ALA A 37 6.85 14.03 9.63
N LYS A 38 6.38 14.06 10.88
CA LYS A 38 7.20 14.08 12.10
C LYS A 38 7.94 12.76 12.40
N LEU A 39 7.78 11.76 11.53
CA LEU A 39 8.42 10.46 11.64
C LEU A 39 9.94 10.60 11.54
N ASP A 40 10.69 9.87 12.37
CA ASP A 40 12.16 9.86 12.33
C ASP A 40 12.66 9.54 10.90
N ARG A 41 13.73 10.21 10.46
CA ARG A 41 14.32 9.95 9.13
C ARG A 41 14.96 8.58 9.08
N ASN A 42 15.44 8.06 10.20
CA ASN A 42 15.81 6.66 10.33
C ASN A 42 14.54 5.81 10.50
N ILE A 43 14.10 5.19 9.41
CA ILE A 43 12.85 4.41 9.38
C ILE A 43 12.87 3.24 10.36
N GLN A 44 14.03 2.58 10.55
CA GLN A 44 14.17 1.53 11.56
C GLN A 44 13.78 2.05 12.94
N LYS A 45 14.44 3.14 13.34
CA LYS A 45 14.18 3.82 14.61
C LYS A 45 12.74 4.35 14.70
N ALA A 46 12.15 4.75 13.58
CA ALA A 46 10.79 5.26 13.53
C ALA A 46 9.73 4.16 13.75
N LEU A 47 9.97 2.96 13.20
CA LEU A 47 9.14 1.79 13.42
C LEU A 47 9.30 1.27 14.87
N GLU A 48 10.51 1.31 15.43
CA GLU A 48 10.80 0.94 16.82
C GLU A 48 10.18 1.91 17.85
N ASN A 49 10.25 3.24 17.62
CA ASN A 49 9.90 4.26 18.60
C ASN A 49 8.41 4.64 18.67
N ARG A 50 7.51 3.64 18.67
CA ARG A 50 6.09 3.79 19.09
C ARG A 50 5.11 4.43 18.09
N ALA A 51 5.50 4.82 16.88
CA ALA A 51 4.49 5.15 15.87
C ALA A 51 3.73 3.91 15.38
N PHE A 52 4.31 2.71 15.56
CA PHE A 52 3.78 1.42 15.06
C PHE A 52 3.89 0.24 16.04
N ALA A 53 4.53 0.42 17.20
CA ALA A 53 5.01 -0.69 18.01
C ALA A 53 3.89 -1.53 18.64
N GLU A 54 3.78 -2.77 18.16
CA GLU A 54 3.04 -3.84 18.82
C GLU A 54 3.91 -4.51 19.88
N PRO A 55 3.33 -5.15 20.92
CA PRO A 55 4.13 -5.92 21.86
C PRO A 55 4.90 -7.04 21.13
N PRO A 56 6.12 -7.38 21.58
CA PRO A 56 6.81 -8.56 21.08
C PRO A 56 5.94 -9.82 21.20
N PRO A 57 5.98 -10.75 20.21
CA PRO A 57 6.81 -10.74 19.00
C PRO A 57 6.19 -9.99 17.80
N TRP A 58 4.99 -9.43 17.97
CA TRP A 58 4.24 -8.83 16.86
C TRP A 58 4.84 -7.50 16.37
N GLY A 59 5.60 -6.81 17.21
CA GLY A 59 6.31 -5.58 16.87
C GLY A 59 7.57 -5.77 16.00
N ASP A 60 8.07 -7.01 15.86
CA ASP A 60 9.34 -7.25 15.20
C ASP A 60 9.33 -6.78 13.74
N ILE A 61 10.35 -6.01 13.36
CA ILE A 61 10.57 -5.53 12.00
C ILE A 61 11.23 -6.66 11.22
N ILE A 62 10.50 -7.19 10.23
CA ILE A 62 10.88 -8.39 9.47
C ILE A 62 11.13 -8.07 7.98
N GLY A 63 10.98 -6.82 7.56
CA GLY A 63 11.29 -6.33 6.23
C GLY A 63 12.41 -5.30 6.26
N ILE A 64 13.03 -5.08 5.10
CA ILE A 64 14.11 -4.10 4.99
C ILE A 64 13.63 -2.68 5.33
N THR A 65 14.50 -1.90 5.94
CA THR A 65 14.29 -0.46 6.18
C THR A 65 15.51 0.30 5.66
N ARG A 66 15.30 1.57 5.27
CA ARG A 66 16.37 2.49 4.90
C ARG A 66 16.02 3.90 5.37
N PRO A 67 17.00 4.76 5.69
CA PRO A 67 16.71 6.15 6.00
C PRO A 67 16.04 6.87 4.83
N ARG A 68 15.07 7.73 5.14
CA ARG A 68 14.40 8.61 4.16
C ARG A 68 15.10 9.96 4.06
N ALA A 69 15.06 10.59 2.89
CA ALA A 69 15.58 11.96 2.71
C ALA A 69 14.59 13.03 3.20
N GLY A 70 14.97 14.30 2.97
CA GLY A 70 14.08 15.45 3.04
C GLY A 70 12.83 15.27 2.17
N PRO A 71 11.74 16.00 2.46
CA PRO A 71 10.51 15.88 1.70
C PRO A 71 10.78 16.33 0.25
N HIS A 72 10.42 15.47 -0.69
CA HIS A 72 10.59 15.72 -2.12
C HIS A 72 9.29 15.40 -2.85
N GLY A 73 9.08 16.05 -4.00
CA GLY A 73 7.84 15.90 -4.75
C GLY A 73 7.77 16.70 -6.02
N ILE A 74 6.68 16.50 -6.75
CA ILE A 74 6.34 17.20 -7.99
C ILE A 74 4.87 17.62 -7.97
N ILE A 75 4.56 18.72 -8.64
CA ILE A 75 3.19 19.08 -9.03
C ILE A 75 3.08 18.88 -10.53
N LEU A 76 2.11 18.08 -10.94
CA LEU A 76 1.83 17.73 -12.33
C LEU A 76 0.44 18.23 -12.73
N LEU A 77 0.33 18.71 -13.97
CA LEU A 77 -0.94 19.04 -14.60
C LEU A 77 -0.86 18.68 -16.09
N ASN A 78 -1.80 17.85 -16.55
CA ASN A 78 -1.89 17.43 -17.96
C ASN A 78 -0.57 16.87 -18.51
N GLY A 79 0.10 16.01 -17.73
CA GLY A 79 1.39 15.41 -18.11
C GLY A 79 2.60 16.34 -18.05
N LYS A 80 2.43 17.59 -17.59
CA LYS A 80 3.54 18.56 -17.46
C LYS A 80 3.89 18.79 -16.00
N ILE A 81 5.18 18.72 -15.69
CA ILE A 81 5.72 19.11 -14.37
C ILE A 81 5.64 20.64 -14.27
N LEU A 82 4.82 21.12 -13.34
CA LEU A 82 4.69 22.54 -13.04
C LEU A 82 5.74 23.02 -12.04
N THR A 83 6.10 22.17 -11.07
CA THR A 83 7.19 22.41 -10.13
C THR A 83 7.70 21.10 -9.50
N LYS A 84 8.91 21.15 -8.94
CA LYS A 84 9.58 20.07 -8.23
C LYS A 84 10.34 20.62 -7.02
N TRP A 85 10.47 19.83 -5.96
CA TRP A 85 11.28 20.18 -4.79
C TRP A 85 11.94 18.94 -4.21
N GLY A 86 13.08 19.14 -3.53
CA GLY A 86 13.90 18.06 -2.97
C GLY A 86 14.52 17.15 -4.05
N ASP A 87 15.04 16.00 -3.61
CA ASP A 87 15.62 14.98 -4.49
C ASP A 87 14.52 14.07 -5.07
N ILE A 88 13.95 14.48 -6.19
CA ILE A 88 12.84 13.76 -6.82
C ILE A 88 13.23 12.40 -7.43
N TYR A 89 14.51 12.09 -7.51
CA TYR A 89 15.04 10.84 -8.08
C TYR A 89 15.36 9.79 -7.02
N ARG A 90 15.37 10.17 -5.74
CA ARG A 90 15.63 9.24 -4.65
C ARG A 90 14.44 8.29 -4.42
N PRO A 91 14.66 6.97 -4.45
CA PRO A 91 13.65 6.01 -4.01
C PRO A 91 13.58 5.99 -2.48
N ASP A 92 12.47 6.48 -1.93
CA ASP A 92 12.18 6.41 -0.51
C ASP A 92 10.99 5.46 -0.26
N ILE A 93 10.93 4.92 0.96
CA ILE A 93 9.84 4.05 1.39
C ILE A 93 8.52 4.83 1.41
N THR A 94 7.48 4.26 0.82
CA THR A 94 6.21 4.99 0.59
C THR A 94 5.06 4.55 1.49
N PHE A 95 5.32 3.62 2.42
CA PHE A 95 4.32 3.05 3.32
C PHE A 95 3.09 2.56 2.55
N SER A 96 1.90 3.06 2.89
CA SER A 96 0.63 2.59 2.35
C SER A 96 0.32 3.04 0.93
N VAL A 97 1.22 3.75 0.26
CA VAL A 97 1.14 3.94 -1.20
C VAL A 97 1.19 2.59 -1.92
N ALA A 98 1.96 1.62 -1.41
CA ALA A 98 2.08 0.26 -1.96
C ALA A 98 0.72 -0.45 -2.16
N LYS A 99 -0.30 -0.14 -1.35
CA LYS A 99 -1.66 -0.67 -1.49
C LYS A 99 -2.30 -0.31 -2.83
N SER A 100 -2.01 0.88 -3.34
CA SER A 100 -2.51 1.34 -4.64
C SER A 100 -1.88 0.52 -5.78
N PHE A 101 -0.61 0.14 -5.64
CA PHE A 101 0.08 -0.73 -6.58
C PHE A 101 -0.45 -2.16 -6.54
N LEU A 102 -0.86 -2.68 -5.37
CA LEU A 102 -1.61 -3.94 -5.30
C LEU A 102 -2.93 -3.87 -6.06
N SER A 103 -3.67 -2.76 -5.93
CA SER A 103 -4.91 -2.55 -6.70
C SER A 103 -4.66 -2.47 -8.20
N ILE A 104 -3.55 -1.85 -8.63
CA ILE A 104 -3.14 -1.84 -10.04
C ILE A 104 -2.86 -3.26 -10.52
N CYS A 105 -2.07 -4.05 -9.78
CA CYS A 105 -1.81 -5.46 -10.13
C CYS A 105 -3.11 -6.28 -10.22
N ALA A 106 -4.04 -6.09 -9.29
CA ALA A 106 -5.34 -6.75 -9.34
C ALA A 106 -6.16 -6.34 -10.58
N GLY A 107 -6.13 -5.06 -10.96
CA GLY A 107 -6.76 -4.55 -12.18
C GLY A 107 -6.16 -5.16 -13.45
N LEU A 108 -4.83 -5.24 -13.53
CA LEU A 108 -4.14 -5.89 -14.65
C LEU A 108 -4.55 -7.37 -14.79
N LEU A 109 -4.65 -8.10 -13.67
CA LEU A 109 -5.07 -9.50 -13.69
C LEU A 109 -6.56 -9.67 -14.02
N LEU A 110 -7.40 -8.67 -13.73
CA LEU A 110 -8.79 -8.62 -14.19
C LEU A 110 -8.84 -8.41 -15.71
N ASP A 111 -8.08 -7.44 -16.23
CA ASP A 111 -8.01 -7.14 -17.67
C ASP A 111 -7.48 -8.35 -18.46
N ASP A 112 -6.54 -9.12 -17.89
CA ASP A 112 -6.02 -10.36 -18.48
C ASP A 112 -6.99 -11.55 -18.37
N GLY A 113 -8.14 -11.39 -17.68
CA GLY A 113 -9.13 -12.45 -17.43
C GLY A 113 -8.68 -13.52 -16.44
N LEU A 114 -7.54 -13.33 -15.76
CA LEU A 114 -7.02 -14.25 -14.73
C LEU A 114 -7.77 -14.11 -13.40
N ILE A 115 -8.29 -12.91 -13.13
CA ILE A 115 -9.35 -12.67 -12.15
C ILE A 115 -10.63 -12.41 -12.97
N PRO A 116 -11.55 -13.38 -13.12
CA PRO A 116 -12.72 -13.19 -14.00
C PRO A 116 -13.66 -12.09 -13.50
N SER A 117 -13.86 -12.01 -12.19
CA SER A 117 -14.62 -10.95 -11.54
C SER A 117 -14.07 -10.63 -10.16
N PHE A 118 -14.14 -9.37 -9.75
CA PHE A 118 -13.83 -9.01 -8.37
C PHE A 118 -14.90 -9.47 -7.35
N ASP A 119 -16.07 -9.89 -7.83
CA ASP A 119 -17.11 -10.50 -7.00
C ASP A 119 -16.88 -12.01 -6.80
N ASP A 120 -15.89 -12.60 -7.49
CA ASP A 120 -15.54 -14.00 -7.28
C ASP A 120 -14.76 -14.18 -5.96
N PRO A 121 -14.99 -15.31 -5.25
CA PRO A 121 -14.18 -15.70 -4.10
C PRO A 121 -12.72 -15.94 -4.47
N ILE A 122 -11.80 -15.54 -3.58
CA ILE A 122 -10.37 -15.81 -3.75
C ILE A 122 -10.07 -17.25 -3.35
N LYS A 123 -10.07 -18.18 -4.31
CA LYS A 123 -9.85 -19.62 -4.08
C LYS A 123 -8.61 -19.93 -3.24
N SER A 124 -7.51 -19.20 -3.44
CA SER A 124 -6.26 -19.42 -2.69
C SER A 124 -6.32 -19.02 -1.22
N LEU A 125 -7.40 -18.41 -0.74
CA LEU A 125 -7.57 -18.14 0.69
C LEU A 125 -7.91 -19.40 1.50
N SER A 126 -8.39 -20.45 0.85
CA SER A 126 -8.89 -21.69 1.48
C SER A 126 -7.98 -22.89 1.18
N THR A 127 -6.67 -22.75 1.42
CA THR A 127 -5.68 -23.82 1.12
C THR A 127 -5.53 -24.88 2.23
N THR A 128 -6.19 -24.69 3.38
CA THR A 128 -6.17 -25.61 4.53
C THR A 128 -7.60 -25.97 4.94
N VAL A 129 -7.80 -27.16 5.52
CA VAL A 129 -9.12 -27.66 5.97
C VAL A 129 -9.33 -27.38 7.46
N ASP A 130 -9.01 -26.16 7.90
CA ASP A 130 -9.27 -25.71 9.26
C ASP A 130 -10.51 -24.80 9.31
N LEU A 131 -11.09 -24.64 10.51
CA LEU A 131 -12.31 -23.85 10.72
C LEU A 131 -12.12 -22.37 10.35
N ILE A 132 -10.89 -21.85 10.39
CA ILE A 132 -10.58 -20.46 10.02
C ILE A 132 -10.61 -20.32 8.50
N ALA A 133 -10.02 -21.27 7.77
CA ALA A 133 -10.06 -21.34 6.32
C ALA A 133 -11.48 -21.49 5.77
N LEU A 134 -12.38 -22.17 6.49
CA LEU A 134 -13.80 -22.24 6.15
C LEU A 134 -14.54 -20.90 6.29
N LYS A 135 -14.16 -20.06 7.27
CA LYS A 135 -14.74 -18.71 7.43
C LYS A 135 -14.26 -17.73 6.37
N ASN A 136 -13.05 -17.95 5.84
CA ASN A 136 -12.43 -17.10 4.82
C ASN A 136 -12.81 -17.48 3.38
N LYS A 137 -13.49 -18.61 3.16
CA LYS A 137 -13.68 -19.22 1.84
C LYS A 137 -14.50 -18.37 0.86
N ASP A 138 -15.46 -17.59 1.39
CA ASP A 138 -16.40 -16.79 0.60
C ASP A 138 -15.93 -15.34 0.43
N ILE A 139 -14.72 -15.02 0.89
CA ILE A 139 -14.14 -13.67 0.77
C ILE A 139 -13.79 -13.40 -0.69
N THR A 140 -14.32 -12.30 -1.22
CA THR A 140 -14.11 -11.89 -2.61
C THR A 140 -12.89 -10.97 -2.77
N TRP A 141 -12.39 -10.86 -4.00
CA TRP A 141 -11.36 -9.88 -4.35
C TRP A 141 -11.77 -8.45 -3.98
N ARG A 142 -13.03 -8.07 -4.29
CA ARG A 142 -13.59 -6.76 -3.96
C ARG A 142 -13.49 -6.47 -2.47
N GLN A 143 -13.85 -7.43 -1.62
CA GLN A 143 -13.82 -7.25 -0.17
C GLN A 143 -12.39 -7.11 0.37
N MET A 144 -11.41 -7.84 -0.20
CA MET A 144 -10.01 -7.66 0.15
C MET A 144 -9.47 -6.29 -0.31
N LEU A 145 -9.78 -5.89 -1.55
CA LEU A 145 -9.36 -4.61 -2.14
C LEU A 145 -9.97 -3.39 -1.42
N GLN A 146 -11.15 -3.55 -0.83
CA GLN A 146 -11.88 -2.49 -0.13
C GLN A 146 -11.73 -2.55 1.40
N MET A 147 -10.92 -3.47 1.93
CA MET A 147 -10.72 -3.68 3.37
C MET A 147 -12.01 -3.97 4.14
N THR A 148 -12.92 -4.73 3.52
CA THR A 148 -14.17 -5.20 4.13
C THR A 148 -14.22 -6.72 4.26
N SER A 149 -13.08 -7.40 4.12
CA SER A 149 -13.01 -8.86 4.03
C SER A 149 -13.36 -9.59 5.31
N GLU A 150 -13.13 -8.97 6.47
CA GLU A 150 -13.18 -9.68 7.75
C GLU A 150 -12.28 -10.94 7.74
N TRP A 151 -11.25 -10.97 6.89
CA TRP A 151 -10.31 -12.09 6.84
C TRP A 151 -9.65 -12.24 8.20
N HIS A 152 -9.67 -13.47 8.71
CA HIS A 152 -9.13 -13.80 10.02
C HIS A 152 -8.03 -14.84 9.91
N GLY A 153 -6.94 -14.64 10.64
CA GLY A 153 -5.83 -15.58 10.68
C GLY A 153 -4.49 -14.90 10.96
N GLU A 154 -3.42 -15.67 10.79
CA GLU A 154 -2.05 -15.20 10.95
C GLU A 154 -1.30 -15.30 9.63
N LEU A 155 -0.46 -14.30 9.35
CA LEU A 155 0.42 -14.30 8.20
C LEU A 155 1.78 -13.73 8.58
N TRP A 156 2.85 -14.46 8.26
CA TRP A 156 4.25 -14.05 8.53
C TRP A 156 4.55 -13.77 10.01
N GLY A 157 3.89 -14.49 10.93
CA GLY A 157 4.01 -14.28 12.38
C GLY A 157 3.18 -13.11 12.92
N LYS A 158 2.32 -12.51 12.09
CA LYS A 158 1.46 -11.38 12.43
C LYS A 158 -0.02 -11.78 12.35
N PRO A 159 -0.73 -11.96 13.48
CA PRO A 159 -2.17 -12.17 13.49
C PRO A 159 -2.93 -10.93 13.05
N ASP A 160 -4.02 -11.09 12.30
CA ASP A 160 -4.87 -9.97 11.84
C ASP A 160 -5.45 -9.16 12.99
N GLN A 161 -5.55 -9.77 14.18
CA GLN A 161 -6.03 -9.15 15.40
C GLN A 161 -5.20 -7.95 15.87
N ILE A 162 -3.93 -7.87 15.45
CA ILE A 162 -3.05 -6.74 15.73
C ILE A 162 -3.64 -5.42 15.20
N ASP A 163 -4.40 -5.50 14.12
CA ASP A 163 -4.96 -4.34 13.43
C ASP A 163 -6.37 -3.97 13.90
N HIS A 164 -7.01 -4.78 14.76
CA HIS A 164 -8.39 -4.53 15.17
C HIS A 164 -8.55 -3.24 15.96
N ASN A 165 -9.64 -2.51 15.69
CA ASN A 165 -10.00 -1.28 16.39
C ASN A 165 -8.92 -0.17 16.33
N ARG A 166 -8.00 -0.22 15.35
CA ARG A 166 -6.99 0.82 15.18
C ARG A 166 -7.62 2.12 14.66
N ASP A 167 -7.52 3.20 15.43
CA ASP A 167 -7.73 4.55 14.92
C ASP A 167 -6.47 5.05 14.21
N GLN A 168 -6.58 5.34 12.91
CA GLN A 168 -5.48 5.89 12.11
C GLN A 168 -5.26 7.39 12.38
N ASN A 169 -6.24 8.08 12.96
CA ASN A 169 -6.17 9.51 13.28
C ASN A 169 -5.62 9.76 14.68
N ASP A 170 -5.72 8.77 15.57
CA ASP A 170 -5.18 8.83 16.92
C ASP A 170 -4.30 7.59 17.23
N PRO A 171 -3.00 7.64 16.91
CA PRO A 171 -2.07 6.55 17.20
C PRO A 171 -1.87 6.31 18.71
N THR A 172 -2.41 7.17 19.59
CA THR A 172 -2.38 6.96 21.05
C THR A 172 -3.58 6.15 21.55
N GLN A 173 -4.67 6.08 20.79
CA GLN A 173 -5.85 5.25 21.06
C GLN A 173 -5.73 3.83 20.51
N ARG A 174 -4.51 3.31 20.42
CA ARG A 174 -4.31 1.91 20.09
C ARG A 174 -4.66 1.08 21.30
N GLN A 175 -5.83 0.46 21.26
CA GLN A 175 -6.19 -0.59 22.20
C GLN A 175 -5.43 -1.88 21.83
N HIS A 176 -4.09 -1.82 21.93
CA HIS A 176 -3.23 -2.97 21.71
C HIS A 176 -3.70 -4.13 22.57
N GLY A 177 -4.11 -5.22 21.93
CA GLY A 177 -4.52 -6.42 22.64
C GLY A 177 -5.89 -6.37 23.33
N GLN A 178 -6.71 -5.32 23.14
CA GLN A 178 -8.16 -5.51 23.34
C GLN A 178 -8.66 -6.37 22.19
N ARG A 179 -8.51 -7.69 22.36
CA ARG A 179 -9.10 -8.71 21.50
C ARG A 179 -10.50 -8.22 21.19
N ARG A 180 -10.82 -8.09 19.91
CA ARG A 180 -12.21 -8.04 19.50
C ARG A 180 -12.84 -9.33 20.03
N THR A 181 -13.56 -9.22 21.14
CA THR A 181 -14.43 -10.27 21.67
C THR A 181 -15.67 -10.41 20.79
N GLU A 182 -15.89 -9.46 19.87
CA GLU A 182 -16.90 -9.55 18.84
C GLU A 182 -16.55 -10.67 17.85
N THR A 183 -17.56 -11.47 17.54
CA THR A 183 -17.52 -12.47 16.48
C THR A 183 -17.16 -11.80 15.15
N ILE A 184 -16.21 -12.39 14.41
CA ILE A 184 -15.86 -12.00 13.02
C ILE A 184 -17.16 -11.73 12.25
N LYS A 185 -17.30 -10.53 11.68
CA LYS A 185 -18.52 -10.16 10.96
C LYS A 185 -18.52 -10.80 9.58
N LYS A 186 -19.68 -10.81 8.94
CA LYS A 186 -19.80 -11.31 7.57
C LYS A 186 -18.91 -10.47 6.63
N PRO A 187 -18.10 -11.08 5.76
CA PRO A 187 -17.35 -10.33 4.74
C PRO A 187 -18.26 -9.38 3.95
N GLY A 188 -17.79 -8.15 3.75
CA GLY A 188 -18.52 -7.06 3.09
C GLY A 188 -19.40 -6.21 4.00
N THR A 189 -19.57 -6.53 5.29
CA THR A 189 -20.47 -5.77 6.18
C THR A 189 -19.77 -4.84 7.17
N TYR A 190 -18.44 -4.88 7.24
CA TYR A 190 -17.66 -4.04 8.14
C TYR A 190 -16.37 -3.61 7.46
N TRP A 191 -16.01 -2.34 7.60
CA TRP A 191 -14.76 -1.78 7.10
C TRP A 191 -13.77 -1.62 8.24
N GLU A 192 -12.55 -2.09 8.03
CA GLU A 192 -11.45 -1.93 8.99
C GLU A 192 -10.12 -1.88 8.26
N TYR A 193 -9.32 -0.85 8.57
CA TYR A 193 -7.98 -0.76 8.05
C TYR A 193 -7.07 -1.82 8.70
N ASN A 194 -6.54 -2.75 7.90
CA ASN A 194 -5.80 -3.90 8.41
C ASN A 194 -4.64 -4.30 7.48
N ASP A 195 -3.40 -4.11 7.93
CA ASP A 195 -2.19 -4.37 7.16
C ASP A 195 -1.95 -5.87 6.96
N VAL A 196 -2.33 -6.74 7.92
CA VAL A 196 -2.23 -8.20 7.74
C VAL A 196 -3.15 -8.69 6.63
N ARG A 197 -4.41 -8.24 6.60
CA ARG A 197 -5.38 -8.57 5.53
C ARG A 197 -4.89 -8.11 4.17
N VAL A 198 -4.25 -6.94 4.10
CA VAL A 198 -3.62 -6.44 2.87
C VAL A 198 -2.45 -7.32 2.45
N ASN A 199 -1.60 -7.76 3.38
CA ASN A 199 -0.52 -8.70 3.07
C ASN A 199 -1.06 -10.06 2.59
N ARG A 200 -2.24 -10.47 3.07
CA ARG A 200 -2.93 -11.66 2.56
C ARG A 200 -3.41 -11.48 1.11
N LEU A 201 -3.89 -10.30 0.73
CA LEU A 201 -4.16 -9.96 -0.68
C LEU A 201 -2.86 -10.01 -1.50
N SER A 202 -1.79 -9.39 -0.99
CA SER A 202 -0.48 -9.39 -1.64
C SER A 202 0.06 -10.79 -1.91
N LEU A 203 -0.23 -11.74 -1.03
CA LEU A 203 0.12 -13.15 -1.19
C LEU A 203 -0.80 -13.89 -2.19
N ALA A 204 -2.05 -13.47 -2.35
CA ALA A 204 -2.99 -14.11 -3.26
C ALA A 204 -2.70 -13.78 -4.73
N LEU A 205 -2.39 -12.51 -5.03
CA LEU A 205 -2.15 -12.02 -6.40
C LEU A 205 -1.06 -12.78 -7.18
N PRO A 206 0.17 -13.03 -6.65
CA PRO A 206 1.21 -13.74 -7.40
C PRO A 206 0.84 -15.20 -7.69
N ARG A 207 -0.08 -15.81 -6.93
CA ARG A 207 -0.60 -17.16 -7.23
C ARG A 207 -1.51 -17.18 -8.44
N VAL A 208 -2.20 -16.07 -8.72
CA VAL A 208 -3.02 -15.88 -9.93
C VAL A 208 -2.12 -15.48 -11.10
N ALA A 209 -1.25 -14.50 -10.88
CA ALA A 209 -0.31 -14.01 -11.89
C ALA A 209 0.69 -15.08 -12.37
N LYS A 210 1.00 -16.08 -11.52
CA LYS A 210 2.07 -17.06 -11.73
C LYS A 210 3.46 -16.44 -11.90
N GLN A 211 3.64 -15.22 -11.40
CA GLN A 211 4.88 -14.47 -11.42
C GLN A 211 4.97 -13.51 -10.22
N PRO A 212 6.17 -13.02 -9.87
CA PRO A 212 6.34 -11.98 -8.86
C PRO A 212 5.58 -10.70 -9.22
N LEU A 213 4.98 -10.03 -8.23
CA LEU A 213 4.30 -8.75 -8.45
C LEU A 213 5.24 -7.63 -8.93
N PRO A 214 6.51 -7.53 -8.49
CA PRO A 214 7.45 -6.58 -9.08
C PRO A 214 7.61 -6.80 -10.59
N ASP A 215 7.73 -8.04 -11.05
CA ASP A 215 7.90 -8.34 -12.48
C ASP A 215 6.67 -7.94 -13.30
N LEU A 216 5.47 -8.30 -12.80
CA LEU A 216 4.21 -7.89 -13.42
C LEU A 216 4.09 -6.35 -13.50
N LEU A 217 4.40 -5.65 -12.41
CA LEU A 217 4.34 -4.20 -12.36
C LEU A 217 5.39 -3.57 -13.30
N LYS A 218 6.60 -4.14 -13.35
CA LYS A 218 7.68 -3.71 -14.23
C LYS A 218 7.25 -3.79 -15.69
N GLU A 219 6.83 -4.97 -16.13
CA GLU A 219 6.45 -5.25 -17.51
C GLU A 219 5.27 -4.40 -17.97
N ARG A 220 4.24 -4.28 -17.12
CA ARG A 220 2.93 -3.76 -17.54
C ARG A 220 2.73 -2.27 -17.27
N ILE A 221 3.51 -1.69 -16.36
CA ILE A 221 3.36 -0.29 -15.95
C ILE A 221 4.69 0.45 -16.03
N MET A 222 5.70 0.01 -15.27
CA MET A 222 6.90 0.82 -15.05
C MET A 222 7.73 0.98 -16.33
N ASP A 223 7.92 -0.09 -17.10
CA ASP A 223 8.63 0.00 -18.39
C ASP A 223 7.81 0.79 -19.44
N PRO A 224 6.49 0.57 -19.61
CA PRO A 224 5.65 1.38 -20.50
C PRO A 224 5.61 2.89 -20.21
N ILE A 225 5.64 3.29 -18.93
CA ILE A 225 5.72 4.72 -18.55
C ILE A 225 7.16 5.24 -18.54
N ASN A 226 8.13 4.41 -18.93
CA ASN A 226 9.55 4.70 -18.95
C ASN A 226 10.09 5.16 -17.57
N ALA A 227 9.59 4.53 -16.51
CA ALA A 227 10.07 4.74 -15.15
C ALA A 227 11.53 4.30 -15.02
N SER A 228 12.22 4.86 -14.03
CA SER A 228 13.60 4.46 -13.73
C SER A 228 13.69 2.99 -13.27
N GLN A 229 14.91 2.45 -13.25
CA GLN A 229 15.18 1.12 -12.68
C GLN A 229 15.55 1.17 -11.18
N THR A 230 15.26 2.29 -10.50
CA THR A 230 15.66 2.51 -9.09
C THR A 230 14.59 2.15 -8.07
N TRP A 231 13.35 1.91 -8.51
CA TRP A 231 12.28 1.48 -7.61
C TRP A 231 12.47 0.01 -7.22
N GLU A 232 12.01 -0.33 -6.02
CA GLU A 232 12.11 -1.67 -5.48
C GLU A 232 10.83 -1.99 -4.70
N TRP A 233 10.34 -3.23 -4.77
CA TRP A 233 9.19 -3.67 -3.97
C TRP A 233 9.52 -4.95 -3.23
N HIS A 234 9.62 -4.84 -1.90
CA HIS A 234 10.13 -5.88 -1.03
C HIS A 234 9.04 -6.55 -0.20
N GLY A 235 9.23 -7.84 0.07
CA GLY A 235 8.50 -8.56 1.11
C GLY A 235 9.21 -8.50 2.46
N TYR A 236 8.90 -9.49 3.28
CA TYR A 236 9.59 -9.79 4.54
C TYR A 236 10.59 -10.95 4.37
N GLU A 237 11.52 -11.08 5.30
CA GLU A 237 12.52 -12.15 5.34
C GLU A 237 11.90 -13.56 5.30
N ASN A 238 10.72 -13.73 5.90
CA ASN A 238 9.98 -14.99 5.97
C ASN A 238 8.83 -15.10 4.95
N SER A 239 8.74 -14.18 3.99
CA SER A 239 7.61 -14.11 3.04
C SER A 239 7.86 -14.82 1.69
N TRP A 240 8.78 -15.77 1.67
CA TRP A 240 9.10 -16.58 0.49
C TRP A 240 8.10 -17.73 0.33
N ILE A 241 7.61 -17.93 -0.89
CA ILE A 241 6.69 -19.01 -1.25
C ILE A 241 7.24 -19.82 -2.42
N ASN A 242 6.95 -21.12 -2.43
CA ASN A 242 7.16 -21.96 -3.60
C ASN A 242 5.91 -21.92 -4.48
N LEU A 243 6.05 -21.46 -5.73
CA LEU A 243 5.00 -21.52 -6.73
C LEU A 243 5.53 -22.21 -7.99
N GLY A 244 5.03 -23.42 -8.27
CA GLY A 244 5.46 -24.18 -9.46
C GLY A 244 6.95 -24.52 -9.48
N GLY A 245 7.56 -24.79 -8.31
CA GLY A 245 8.98 -25.10 -8.18
C GLY A 245 9.90 -23.88 -8.16
N ARG A 246 9.35 -22.67 -8.25
CA ARG A 246 10.11 -21.41 -8.20
C ARG A 246 9.88 -20.73 -6.86
N GLN A 247 10.96 -20.30 -6.21
CA GLN A 247 10.90 -19.43 -5.05
C GLN A 247 10.49 -18.03 -5.51
N MET A 248 9.45 -17.49 -4.90
CA MET A 248 8.98 -16.13 -5.14
C MET A 248 8.71 -15.45 -3.81
N GLN A 249 9.13 -14.20 -3.67
CA GLN A 249 8.80 -13.43 -2.48
C GLN A 249 7.41 -12.81 -2.63
N SER A 250 6.56 -12.99 -1.61
CA SER A 250 5.35 -12.19 -1.48
C SER A 250 5.72 -10.82 -0.95
N VAL A 251 5.65 -9.80 -1.80
CA VAL A 251 5.88 -8.42 -1.37
C VAL A 251 4.91 -8.01 -0.27
N SER A 252 5.28 -7.04 0.57
CA SER A 252 4.34 -6.49 1.55
C SER A 252 3.50 -5.39 0.91
N GLY A 253 2.23 -5.30 1.32
CA GLY A 253 1.29 -4.27 0.85
C GLY A 253 1.40 -2.94 1.59
N GLY A 254 2.50 -2.75 2.31
CA GLY A 254 2.80 -1.57 3.11
C GLY A 254 4.11 -1.78 3.85
N SER A 255 4.50 -0.82 4.67
CA SER A 255 5.80 -0.84 5.37
C SER A 255 5.66 -0.87 6.89
N HIS A 256 4.55 -1.43 7.40
CA HIS A 256 4.25 -1.48 8.83
C HIS A 256 5.34 -2.22 9.63
N TRP A 257 5.91 -3.28 9.05
CA TRP A 257 7.02 -4.06 9.61
C TRP A 257 8.28 -4.00 8.72
N GLY A 258 8.47 -2.90 8.00
CA GLY A 258 9.49 -2.76 6.94
C GLY A 258 9.02 -3.31 5.59
N GLY A 259 9.94 -3.44 4.63
CA GLY A 259 9.63 -3.85 3.25
C GLY A 259 8.80 -2.80 2.49
N GLY A 260 7.97 -3.26 1.56
CA GLY A 260 7.04 -2.42 0.81
C GLY A 260 7.70 -1.77 -0.40
N LEU A 261 7.06 -0.72 -0.94
CA LEU A 261 7.48 -0.06 -2.17
C LEU A 261 8.39 1.14 -1.87
N PHE A 262 9.59 1.08 -2.43
CA PHE A 262 10.57 2.16 -2.51
C PHE A 262 10.51 2.73 -3.91
N ILE A 263 10.12 3.99 -4.05
CA ILE A 263 9.95 4.62 -5.37
C ILE A 263 10.15 6.13 -5.24
N ASN A 264 10.74 6.74 -6.26
CA ASN A 264 11.00 8.17 -6.28
C ASN A 264 9.74 8.97 -6.69
N SER A 265 9.81 10.29 -6.53
CA SER A 265 8.64 11.15 -6.83
C SER A 265 8.32 11.26 -8.31
N LEU A 266 9.33 11.14 -9.17
CA LEU A 266 9.15 11.21 -10.60
C LEU A 266 8.41 9.97 -11.13
N ASP A 267 8.92 8.78 -10.82
CA ASP A 267 8.34 7.50 -11.25
C ASP A 267 6.92 7.28 -10.69
N ARG A 268 6.63 7.81 -9.50
CA ARG A 268 5.29 7.73 -8.90
C ARG A 268 4.28 8.67 -9.57
N GLY A 269 4.74 9.77 -10.17
CA GLY A 269 3.87 10.77 -10.77
C GLY A 269 3.74 10.65 -12.29
N ALA A 270 4.62 9.88 -12.94
CA ALA A 270 4.50 9.51 -14.36
C ALA A 270 3.21 8.70 -14.61
#